data_AF-A0A7Y4IR99-F1
#
_entry.id   AF-A0A7Y4IR99-F1
#
_cell.length_a   1.000
_cell.length_b   1.000
_cell.length_c   1.000
_cell.angle_alpha   90.00
_cell.angle_beta   90.00
_cell.angle_gamma   90.00
#
_symmetry.space_group_name_H-M   'P 1'
#
loop_
_entity.id
_entity.type
_entity.pdbx_description
1 polymer ?
#
loop_
_entity_poly.entity_id
_entity_poly.type
_entity_poly.pdbx_seq_one_letter_code
_entity_poly.pdbx_strand_id
1 'polypeptide(L)'
;MTPAQPLYDFAPLAELMLLGTAVALGPLAWVAWRNRHGSPVRRWQALAILTLFLTFDLVLFGAFTRLTDSGLGCPDWPGCYGSASPVGARAEISAAQEAMPTGPVTHGKAWVEMVH
;
A
#
# COMPACT_ATOMS: atom_id res chain seq x y z
N MET A 1 18.75 25.57 0.71
CA MET A 1 18.40 25.41 2.14
C MET A 1 17.65 24.11 2.26
N THR A 2 18.32 23.04 2.72
CA THR A 2 17.66 21.79 3.06
C THR A 2 16.73 22.11 4.24
N PRO A 3 15.40 21.94 4.13
CA PRO A 3 14.54 22.11 5.30
C PRO A 3 15.05 21.19 6.41
N ALA A 4 15.10 21.69 7.64
CA ALA A 4 15.44 20.86 8.79
C ALA A 4 14.35 19.78 8.91
N GLN A 5 14.64 18.57 8.42
CA GLN A 5 13.70 17.47 8.57
C GLN A 5 13.62 17.11 10.05
N PRO A 6 12.41 17.08 10.64
CA PRO A 6 12.25 16.71 12.03
C PRO A 6 12.77 15.29 12.22
N LEU A 7 13.43 15.03 13.36
CA LEU A 7 13.99 13.71 13.67
C LEU A 7 12.90 12.61 13.69
N TYR A 8 11.65 12.97 13.98
CA TYR A 8 10.48 12.11 13.87
C TYR A 8 9.35 12.88 13.18
N ASP A 9 8.91 12.40 12.02
CA ASP A 9 7.70 12.84 11.33
C ASP A 9 6.67 11.70 11.31
N PHE A 10 5.52 11.93 11.96
CA PHE A 10 4.43 10.95 12.02
C PHE A 10 3.32 11.22 11.01
N ALA A 11 3.40 12.32 10.24
CA ALA A 11 2.38 12.64 9.24
C ALA A 11 2.23 11.52 8.19
N PRO A 12 3.30 10.94 7.62
CA PRO A 12 3.17 9.86 6.64
C PRO A 12 2.46 8.63 7.22
N LEU A 13 2.77 8.28 8.47
CA LEU A 13 2.14 7.17 9.17
C LEU A 13 0.64 7.43 9.40
N ALA A 14 0.29 8.66 9.80
CA ALA A 14 -1.11 9.03 10.01
C ALA A 14 -1.91 8.99 8.69
N GLU A 15 -1.33 9.48 7.59
CA GLU A 15 -1.94 9.41 6.26
C GLU A 15 -2.20 7.97 5.82
N LEU A 16 -1.21 7.08 5.99
CA LEU A 16 -1.32 5.67 5.67
C LEU A 16 -2.38 4.97 6.54
N MET A 17 -2.42 5.24 7.84
CA MET A 17 -3.43 4.69 8.75
C MET A 17 -4.85 5.15 8.40
N LEU A 18 -5.02 6.43 8.04
CA LEU A 18 -6.30 6.98 7.60
C LEU A 18 -6.76 6.35 6.28
N LEU A 19 -5.86 6.25 5.30
CA LEU A 19 -6.14 5.62 4.01
C LEU A 19 -6.50 4.14 4.19
N GLY A 20 -5.68 3.38 4.93
CA GLY A 20 -5.92 1.97 5.19
C GLY A 20 -7.25 1.73 5.91
N THR A 21 -7.60 2.57 6.89
CA THR A 21 -8.89 2.50 7.57
C THR A 21 -10.04 2.78 6.60
N ALA A 22 -9.94 3.80 5.76
CA ALA A 22 -10.96 4.12 4.76
C ALA A 22 -11.16 2.98 3.74
N VAL A 23 -10.06 2.40 3.25
CA VAL A 23 -10.07 1.26 2.33
C VAL A 23 -10.71 0.03 2.98
N ALA A 24 -10.39 -0.27 4.25
CA ALA A 24 -10.95 -1.42 4.95
C ALA A 24 -12.44 -1.27 5.27
N LEU A 25 -12.88 -0.06 5.66
CA LEU A 25 -14.27 0.20 6.02
C LEU A 25 -15.22 0.10 4.83
N GLY A 26 -14.77 0.40 3.60
CA GLY A 26 -15.61 0.34 2.40
C GLY A 26 -16.24 -1.03 2.14
N PRO A 27 -15.44 -2.10 1.93
CA PRO A 27 -15.95 -3.46 1.73
C PRO A 27 -16.74 -3.99 2.93
N LEU A 28 -16.30 -3.68 4.15
CA LEU A 28 -17.00 -4.10 5.37
C LEU A 28 -18.38 -3.45 5.49
N ALA A 29 -18.47 -2.14 5.26
CA ALA A 29 -19.74 -1.41 5.25
C ALA A 29 -20.65 -1.92 4.12
N TRP A 30 -20.10 -2.23 2.94
CA TRP A 30 -20.85 -2.81 1.83
C TRP A 30 -21.43 -4.19 2.18
N VAL A 31 -20.64 -5.08 2.76
CA VAL A 31 -21.10 -6.40 3.24
C VAL A 31 -22.16 -6.25 4.33
N ALA A 32 -21.96 -5.35 5.28
CA ALA A 32 -22.89 -5.09 6.37
C ALA A 32 -24.23 -4.55 5.84
N TRP A 33 -24.19 -3.59 4.92
CA TRP A 33 -25.37 -3.01 4.29
C TRP A 33 -26.14 -4.02 3.46
N ARG A 34 -25.46 -4.78 2.59
CA ARG A 34 -26.07 -5.79 1.71
C ARG A 34 -26.70 -6.96 2.47
N ASN A 35 -26.16 -7.30 3.65
CA ASN A 35 -26.63 -8.41 4.47
C ASN A 35 -27.34 -7.95 5.76
N ARG A 36 -27.82 -6.70 5.83
CA ARG A 36 -28.47 -6.14 7.03
C ARG A 36 -29.71 -6.92 7.46
N HIS A 37 -30.46 -7.48 6.51
CA HIS A 37 -31.63 -8.34 6.76
C HIS A 37 -31.33 -9.85 6.60
N GLY A 38 -30.07 -10.23 6.40
CA GLY A 38 -29.66 -11.63 6.25
C GLY A 38 -29.48 -12.35 7.58
N SER A 39 -29.57 -13.68 7.57
CA SER A 39 -29.22 -14.52 8.73
C SER A 39 -27.73 -14.41 9.09
N PRO A 40 -27.33 -14.72 10.34
CA PRO A 40 -25.93 -14.74 10.74
C PRO A 40 -25.05 -15.60 9.82
N VAL A 41 -25.56 -16.75 9.36
CA VAL A 41 -24.84 -17.65 8.44
C VAL A 41 -24.52 -16.97 7.12
N ARG A 42 -25.47 -16.23 6.53
CA ARG A 42 -25.25 -15.50 5.27
C ARG A 42 -24.21 -14.39 5.41
N ARG A 43 -24.18 -13.71 6.57
CA ARG A 43 -23.16 -12.69 6.88
C ARG A 43 -21.76 -13.32 6.97
N TRP A 44 -21.62 -14.45 7.68
CA TRP A 44 -20.37 -15.18 7.76
C TRP A 44 -19.87 -15.69 6.40
N GLN A 45 -20.76 -16.23 5.57
CA GLN A 45 -20.42 -16.63 4.21
C GLN A 45 -19.91 -15.46 3.37
N ALA A 46 -20.57 -14.29 3.45
CA ALA A 46 -20.13 -13.09 2.73
C ALA A 46 -18.75 -12.59 3.19
N LEU A 47 -18.49 -12.60 4.50
CA LEU A 47 -17.17 -12.25 5.05
C LEU A 47 -16.10 -13.27 4.65
N ALA A 48 -16.41 -14.56 4.69
CA ALA A 48 -15.47 -15.60 4.27
C ALA A 48 -15.08 -15.47 2.79
N ILE A 49 -16.06 -15.18 1.91
CA ILE A 49 -15.80 -14.92 0.49
C ILE A 49 -14.96 -13.65 0.30
N LEU A 50 -15.28 -12.58 1.04
CA LEU A 50 -14.48 -11.34 1.00
C LEU A 50 -13.03 -11.60 1.42
N THR A 51 -12.81 -12.27 2.55
CA THR A 51 -11.48 -12.60 3.04
C THR A 51 -10.72 -13.50 2.07
N LEU A 52 -11.38 -14.51 1.50
CA LEU A 52 -10.78 -15.39 0.48
C LEU A 52 -10.30 -14.58 -0.73
N PHE A 53 -11.16 -13.70 -1.25
CA PHE A 53 -10.84 -12.82 -2.37
C PHE A 53 -9.63 -11.92 -2.05
N LEU A 54 -9.66 -11.20 -0.93
CA LEU A 54 -8.57 -10.30 -0.51
C LEU A 54 -7.25 -11.05 -0.29
N THR A 55 -7.31 -12.25 0.30
CA THR A 55 -6.11 -13.07 0.55
C THR A 55 -5.52 -13.58 -0.76
N PHE A 56 -6.37 -14.01 -1.69
CA PHE A 56 -5.93 -14.45 -3.00
C PHE A 56 -5.26 -13.30 -3.77
N ASP A 57 -5.88 -12.12 -3.80
CA ASP A 57 -5.32 -10.94 -4.45
C ASP A 57 -3.98 -10.53 -3.81
N LEU A 58 -3.88 -10.53 -2.47
CA LEU A 58 -2.63 -10.23 -1.76
C LEU A 58 -1.49 -11.18 -2.15
N VAL A 59 -1.77 -12.48 -2.26
CA VAL A 59 -0.78 -13.48 -2.69
C VAL A 59 -0.38 -13.25 -4.15
N LEU A 60 -1.34 -12.95 -5.02
CA LEU A 60 -1.09 -12.69 -6.44
C LEU A 60 -0.24 -11.43 -6.64
N PHE A 61 -0.58 -10.32 -5.99
CA PHE A 61 0.19 -9.09 -6.05
C PHE A 61 1.58 -9.27 -5.43
N GLY A 62 1.72 -10.01 -4.34
CA GLY A 62 3.05 -10.30 -3.77
C GLY A 62 3.93 -11.14 -4.68
N ALA A 63 3.36 -12.14 -5.36
CA ALA A 63 4.07 -12.88 -6.39
C ALA A 63 4.49 -11.96 -7.55
N PHE A 64 3.60 -11.07 -7.99
CA PHE A 64 3.90 -10.10 -9.05
C PHE A 64 5.02 -9.12 -8.66
N THR A 65 4.98 -8.52 -7.47
CA THR A 65 6.02 -7.63 -6.94
C THR A 65 7.38 -8.31 -6.90
N ARG A 66 7.40 -9.59 -6.53
CA ARG A 66 8.64 -10.38 -6.53
C ARG A 66 9.12 -10.73 -7.93
N LEU A 67 8.24 -11.19 -8.82
CA LEU A 67 8.61 -11.60 -10.18
C LEU A 67 8.98 -10.44 -11.10
N THR A 68 8.57 -9.22 -10.77
CA THR A 68 8.95 -7.99 -11.49
C THR A 68 10.18 -7.29 -10.89
N ASP A 69 10.83 -7.91 -9.88
CA ASP A 69 11.93 -7.33 -9.11
C ASP A 69 11.60 -5.92 -8.58
N SER A 70 10.35 -5.74 -8.12
CA SER A 70 9.84 -4.46 -7.64
C SER A 70 9.97 -4.29 -6.13
N GLY A 71 10.17 -5.35 -5.36
CA GLY A 71 10.27 -5.30 -3.89
C GLY A 71 11.55 -4.65 -3.32
N LEU A 72 12.20 -3.79 -4.10
CA LEU A 72 13.38 -2.98 -3.75
C LEU A 72 13.22 -1.54 -4.30
N GLY A 73 12.00 -1.14 -4.66
CA GLY A 73 11.67 0.18 -5.19
C GLY A 73 11.60 1.26 -4.12
N CYS A 74 11.28 0.90 -2.87
CA CYS A 74 11.25 1.77 -1.70
C CYS A 74 12.17 1.21 -0.60
N PRO A 75 13.00 2.04 0.05
CA PRO A 75 13.97 1.57 1.04
C PRO A 75 13.40 1.45 2.47
N ASP A 76 12.18 1.91 2.70
CA ASP A 76 11.51 1.98 3.99
C ASP A 76 10.08 1.43 3.90
N TRP A 77 9.52 1.09 5.06
CA TRP A 77 8.14 0.66 5.24
C TRP A 77 7.62 1.26 6.56
N PRO A 78 6.37 1.74 6.65
CA PRO A 78 5.27 1.60 5.70
C PRO A 78 5.19 2.67 4.59
N GLY A 79 6.19 3.56 4.48
CA GLY A 79 6.24 4.62 3.46
C GLY A 79 7.22 4.32 2.33
N CYS A 80 7.62 5.37 1.62
CA CYS A 80 8.67 5.36 0.63
C CYS A 80 9.44 6.68 0.71
N TYR A 81 10.75 6.63 0.96
CA TYR A 81 11.60 7.78 1.28
C TYR A 81 10.99 8.72 2.32
N GLY A 82 10.39 8.16 3.38
CA GLY A 82 9.74 8.97 4.43
C GLY A 82 8.44 9.66 4.00
N SER A 83 7.89 9.33 2.84
CA SER A 83 6.59 9.81 2.35
C SER A 83 5.55 8.69 2.37
N ALA A 84 4.26 9.04 2.44
CA ALA A 84 3.17 8.06 2.41
C ALA A 84 2.93 7.42 1.02
N SER A 85 3.57 7.93 -0.03
CA SER A 85 3.44 7.38 -1.39
C SER A 85 4.61 7.79 -2.29
N PRO A 86 4.82 7.10 -3.43
CA PRO A 86 5.79 7.51 -4.45
C PRO A 86 5.56 8.92 -5.02
N VAL A 87 4.35 9.49 -4.88
CA VAL A 87 4.07 10.88 -5.28
C VAL A 87 4.79 11.86 -4.37
N GLY A 88 4.78 11.61 -3.06
CA GLY A 88 5.51 12.42 -2.08
C GLY A 88 7.03 12.26 -2.21
N ALA A 89 7.48 11.05 -2.58
CA ALA A 89 8.89 10.70 -2.75
C ALA A 89 9.46 10.94 -4.16
N ARG A 90 8.77 11.72 -5.00
CA ARG A 90 9.11 11.80 -6.44
C ARG A 90 10.52 12.32 -6.69
N ALA A 91 11.00 13.25 -5.87
CA ALA A 91 12.32 13.85 -6.03
C ALA A 91 13.42 12.85 -5.63
N GLU A 92 13.22 12.15 -4.52
CA GLU A 92 14.10 11.14 -3.95
C GLU A 92 14.22 9.93 -4.87
N ILE A 93 13.10 9.45 -5.42
CA ILE A 93 13.07 8.37 -6.41
C ILE A 93 13.84 8.77 -7.67
N SER A 94 13.65 10.00 -8.16
CA SER A 94 14.37 10.49 -9.34
C SER A 94 15.88 10.58 -9.08
N ALA A 95 16.27 11.10 -7.92
CA ALA A 95 17.67 11.19 -7.51
C ALA A 95 18.32 9.80 -7.37
N ALA A 96 17.63 8.83 -6.77
CA ALA A 96 18.11 7.45 -6.66
C ALA A 96 18.25 6.77 -8.03
N GLN A 97 17.29 6.98 -8.93
CA GLN A 97 17.33 6.44 -10.30
C GLN A 97 18.46 7.08 -11.12
N GLU A 98 18.73 8.38 -10.95
CA GLU A 98 19.86 9.06 -11.60
C GLU A 98 21.22 8.58 -11.08
N ALA A 99 21.33 8.34 -9.76
CA ALA A 99 22.55 7.82 -9.14
C ALA A 99 22.88 6.38 -9.57
N MET A 100 21.87 5.56 -9.83
CA MET A 100 22.04 4.18 -10.30
C MET A 100 21.01 3.81 -11.39
N PRO A 101 21.25 4.19 -12.67
CA PRO A 101 20.27 4.02 -13.75
C PRO A 101 19.87 2.57 -14.05
N THR A 102 20.74 1.61 -13.76
CA THR A 102 20.47 0.16 -13.89
C THR A 102 20.15 -0.48 -12.53
N GLY A 103 19.87 0.34 -11.52
CA GLY A 103 19.55 -0.09 -10.16
C GLY A 103 18.10 -0.57 -10.00
N PRO A 104 17.72 -0.96 -8.78
CA PRO A 104 16.39 -1.51 -8.50
C PRO A 104 15.29 -0.44 -8.44
N VAL A 105 15.63 0.84 -8.27
CA VAL A 105 14.68 1.92 -8.03
C VAL A 105 14.22 2.54 -9.34
N THR A 106 12.91 2.50 -9.57
CA THR A 106 12.22 3.32 -10.59
C THR A 106 10.88 3.77 -10.04
N HIS A 107 10.30 4.82 -10.64
CA HIS A 107 8.94 5.26 -10.30
C HIS A 107 7.90 4.15 -10.40
N GLY A 108 8.01 3.28 -11.42
CA GLY A 108 7.09 2.16 -11.59
C GLY A 108 7.25 1.09 -10.51
N LYS A 109 8.49 0.72 -10.19
CA LYS A 109 8.78 -0.29 -9.17
C LYS A 109 8.38 0.16 -7.77
N ALA A 110 8.62 1.43 -7.44
CA ALA A 110 8.17 2.03 -6.17
C ALA A 110 6.64 1.97 -6.00
N TRP A 111 5.87 2.19 -7.08
CA TRP A 111 4.43 2.01 -7.06
C TRP A 111 4.00 0.56 -6.87
N VAL A 112 4.65 -0.38 -7.56
CA VAL A 112 4.34 -1.80 -7.44
C VAL A 112 4.61 -2.30 -6.03
N GLU A 113 5.71 -1.89 -5.40
CA GLU A 113 6.00 -2.22 -4.01
C GLU A 113 4.99 -1.60 -3.04
N MET A 114 4.64 -0.32 -3.23
CA MET A 114 3.76 0.39 -2.30
C MET A 114 2.27 -0.02 -2.39
N VAL A 115 1.85 -0.56 -3.52
CA VAL A 115 0.47 -1.05 -3.72
C VAL A 115 0.29 -2.48 -3.19
N HIS A 116 1.37 -3.26 -3.12
CA HIS A 116 1.35 -4.64 -2.64
C HIS A 116 1.12 -4.71 -1.13
#